data_AF-M2QFE9-F1
#
_entry.id   AF-M2QFE9-F1
#
_cell.length_a   1.000
_cell.length_b   1.000
_cell.length_c   1.000
_cell.angle_alpha   90.00
_cell.angle_beta   90.00
_cell.angle_gamma   90.00
#
_symmetry.space_group_name_H-M   'P 1'
#
loop_
_entity.id
_entity.type
_entity.pdbx_description
1 polymer ?
#
loop_
_entity_poly.entity_id
_entity_poly.type
_entity_poly.pdbx_seq_one_letter_code
_entity_poly.pdbx_strand_id
1 'polypeptide(L)'
;MPEYRGLGFDPAPGDADAIAAAARRCSEAAAKLDAAIAARIEVPREWEGEAAVTVAARAAAARTALEPAPAVLRATAEILTSWAGTVVAGTRRADQLDRRAVTLRRALLQAADAVEVGETAVQFATGTSATAQADLAAAKAHHEEVRRELDRVLEQARALETAHRLDASRVEHRLRALGDPGAALGEVPGGAAHLDGVTDGMARFSVLGKELAASLARAPGPAVTPSSGAVGAFAAAVSQGGR
;
A
#
# COMPACT_ATOMS: atom_id res chain seq x y z
N MET A 1 8.66 -11.15 6.58
CA MET A 1 7.27 -11.18 7.06
C MET A 1 7.28 -11.48 8.54
N PRO A 2 6.55 -10.75 9.38
CA PRO A 2 6.46 -11.08 10.80
C PRO A 2 5.85 -12.48 10.94
N GLU A 3 6.62 -13.43 11.48
CA GLU A 3 6.10 -14.75 11.85
C GLU A 3 5.35 -14.60 13.18
N TYR A 4 4.03 -14.50 13.14
CA TYR A 4 3.19 -14.57 14.34
C TYR A 4 3.15 -16.01 14.85
N ARG A 5 4.20 -16.42 15.57
CA ARG A 5 4.39 -17.81 16.03
C ARG A 5 3.36 -18.26 17.06
N GLY A 6 2.85 -17.34 17.89
CA GLY A 6 1.80 -17.62 18.86
C GLY A 6 0.45 -17.90 18.21
N LEU A 7 0.12 -17.14 17.16
CA LEU A 7 -1.13 -17.29 16.40
C LEU A 7 -1.06 -18.39 15.35
N GLY A 8 0.10 -18.59 14.70
CA GLY A 8 0.30 -19.54 13.61
C GLY A 8 -0.16 -19.06 12.24
N PHE A 9 -0.59 -17.80 12.12
CA PHE A 9 -0.97 -17.15 10.86
C PHE A 9 -0.84 -15.62 10.98
N ASP A 10 -0.84 -14.92 9.86
CA ASP A 10 -0.83 -13.45 9.82
C ASP A 10 -2.27 -12.89 9.67
N PRO A 11 -2.85 -12.29 10.73
CA PRO A 11 -4.20 -11.73 10.68
C PRO A 11 -4.26 -10.34 10.02
N ALA A 12 -3.14 -9.66 9.74
CA ALA A 12 -3.13 -8.32 9.16
C ALA A 12 -2.00 -8.18 8.12
N PRO A 13 -2.06 -8.94 7.02
CA PRO A 13 -1.01 -8.93 6.01
C PRO A 13 -0.89 -7.58 5.31
N GLY A 14 0.34 -7.13 5.09
CA GLY A 14 0.61 -5.92 4.33
C GLY A 14 1.87 -5.20 4.80
N ASP A 15 2.32 -4.27 3.97
CA ASP A 15 3.43 -3.38 4.27
C ASP A 15 2.91 -1.94 4.26
N ALA A 16 2.66 -1.39 5.45
CA ALA A 16 2.14 -0.04 5.61
C ALA A 16 3.11 1.02 5.06
N ASP A 17 4.42 0.78 5.13
CA ASP A 17 5.43 1.71 4.63
C ASP A 17 5.44 1.73 3.10
N ALA A 18 5.28 0.57 2.48
CA ALA A 18 5.12 0.46 1.02
C ALA A 18 3.84 1.16 0.54
N ILE A 19 2.72 1.01 1.27
CA ILE A 19 1.45 1.68 0.96
C ILE A 19 1.60 3.19 1.12
N ALA A 20 2.19 3.66 2.23
CA ALA A 20 2.45 5.08 2.45
C ALA A 20 3.40 5.67 1.40
N ALA A 21 4.41 4.92 0.96
CA ALA A 21 5.28 5.32 -0.14
C ALA A 21 4.52 5.44 -1.47
N ALA A 22 3.58 4.53 -1.74
CA ALA A 22 2.72 4.63 -2.92
C ALA A 22 1.83 5.88 -2.85
N ALA A 23 1.23 6.17 -1.69
CA ALA A 23 0.44 7.39 -1.48
C ALA A 23 1.26 8.67 -1.76
N ARG A 24 2.49 8.75 -1.23
CA ARG A 24 3.40 9.88 -1.51
C ARG A 24 3.69 10.06 -2.99
N ARG A 25 3.98 8.96 -3.70
CA ARG A 25 4.21 9.00 -5.16
C ARG A 25 3.00 9.53 -5.92
N CYS A 26 1.77 9.17 -5.52
CA CYS A 26 0.55 9.71 -6.11
C CYS A 26 0.42 11.22 -5.87
N SER A 27 0.66 11.70 -4.65
CA SER A 27 0.63 13.14 -4.34
C SER A 27 1.69 13.94 -5.09
N GLU A 28 2.92 13.42 -5.17
CA GLU A 28 4.01 14.04 -5.94
C GLU A 28 3.69 14.09 -7.44
N ALA A 29 3.10 13.04 -7.99
CA ALA A 29 2.67 13.00 -9.39
C ALA A 29 1.55 14.02 -9.66
N ALA A 30 0.59 14.16 -8.75
CA ALA A 30 -0.46 15.18 -8.85
C ALA A 30 0.14 16.59 -8.91
N ALA A 31 1.06 16.91 -7.99
CA ALA A 31 1.72 18.22 -7.93
C ALA A 31 2.54 18.52 -9.21
N LYS A 32 3.23 17.52 -9.76
CA LYS A 32 3.96 17.65 -11.03
C LYS A 32 3.02 17.91 -12.20
N LEU A 33 1.87 17.23 -12.25
CA LEU A 33 0.87 17.45 -13.29
C LEU A 33 0.22 18.83 -13.17
N ASP A 34 -0.10 19.31 -11.96
CA ASP A 34 -0.60 20.68 -11.78
C ASP A 34 0.39 21.71 -12.33
N ALA A 35 1.68 21.55 -11.98
CA ALA A 35 2.74 22.44 -12.46
C ALA A 35 2.87 22.41 -13.99
N ALA A 36 2.76 21.22 -14.60
CA ALA A 36 2.80 21.05 -16.05
C ALA A 36 1.57 21.63 -16.75
N ILE A 37 0.37 21.50 -16.17
CA ILE A 37 -0.87 22.08 -16.69
C ILE A 37 -0.85 23.60 -16.59
N ALA A 38 -0.32 24.14 -15.48
CA ALA A 38 -0.16 25.58 -15.26
C ALA A 38 0.89 26.20 -16.19
N ALA A 39 1.92 25.46 -16.58
CA ALA A 39 2.93 25.91 -17.53
C ALA A 39 2.28 26.20 -18.90
N ARG A 40 2.34 27.45 -19.33
CA ARG A 40 1.95 27.82 -20.70
C ARG A 40 3.10 27.49 -21.64
N ILE A 41 2.80 26.72 -22.68
CA ILE A 41 3.69 26.64 -23.84
C ILE A 41 3.59 28.00 -24.55
N GLU A 42 4.54 28.87 -24.28
CA GLU A 42 4.70 30.10 -25.04
C GLU A 42 5.31 29.73 -26.39
N VAL A 43 4.50 29.84 -27.44
CA VAL A 43 5.01 29.72 -28.80
C VAL A 43 5.82 30.99 -29.10
N PRO A 44 7.10 30.88 -29.51
CA PRO A 44 7.90 32.04 -29.87
C PRO A 44 7.15 32.91 -30.88
N ARG A 45 7.22 34.24 -30.74
CA ARG A 45 6.54 35.17 -31.67
C ARG A 45 6.99 35.01 -33.12
N GLU A 46 8.17 34.45 -33.32
CA GLU A 46 8.77 34.15 -34.63
C GLU A 46 8.14 32.91 -35.30
N TRP A 47 7.41 32.10 -34.54
CA TRP A 47 6.65 30.94 -35.03
C TRP A 47 5.21 31.36 -35.34
N GLU A 48 5.00 31.81 -36.57
CA GLU A 48 3.70 32.19 -37.09
C GLU A 48 3.17 31.16 -38.11
N GLY A 49 1.86 31.18 -38.36
CA GLY A 49 1.21 30.34 -39.37
C GLY A 49 0.46 29.11 -38.83
N GLU A 50 -0.10 28.32 -39.74
CA GLU A 50 -1.03 27.22 -39.46
C GLU A 50 -0.43 26.13 -38.55
N ALA A 51 0.88 25.88 -38.67
CA ALA A 51 1.59 24.92 -37.82
C ALA A 51 1.62 25.37 -36.35
N ALA A 52 1.90 26.66 -36.10
CA ALA A 52 1.91 27.22 -34.74
C ALA A 52 0.51 27.16 -34.10
N VAL A 53 -0.54 27.46 -34.88
CA VAL A 53 -1.94 27.33 -34.45
C VAL A 53 -2.27 25.88 -34.10
N THR A 54 -1.87 24.93 -34.94
CA THR A 54 -2.11 23.50 -34.72
C THR A 54 -1.41 23.00 -33.45
N VAL A 55 -0.16 23.40 -33.21
CA VAL A 55 0.58 23.03 -31.99
C VAL A 55 -0.11 23.60 -30.75
N ALA A 56 -0.51 24.87 -30.78
CA ALA A 56 -1.22 25.50 -29.67
C ALA A 56 -2.56 24.82 -29.37
N ALA A 57 -3.33 24.48 -30.41
CA ALA A 57 -4.60 23.75 -30.27
C ALA A 57 -4.39 22.35 -29.68
N ARG A 58 -3.38 21.61 -30.14
CA ARG A 58 -3.06 20.29 -29.57
C ARG A 58 -2.57 20.36 -28.13
N ALA A 59 -1.77 21.37 -27.77
CA ALA A 59 -1.35 21.59 -26.40
C ALA A 59 -2.53 21.93 -25.48
N ALA A 60 -3.49 22.74 -25.95
CA ALA A 60 -4.71 23.04 -25.21
C ALA A 60 -5.55 21.78 -24.98
N ALA A 61 -5.79 20.99 -26.05
CA ALA A 61 -6.55 19.74 -25.95
C ALA A 61 -5.90 18.72 -24.99
N ALA A 62 -4.56 18.58 -25.05
CA ALA A 62 -3.83 17.70 -24.13
C ALA A 62 -3.96 18.15 -22.67
N ARG A 63 -3.92 19.46 -22.39
CA ARG A 63 -4.16 19.97 -21.03
C ARG A 63 -5.56 19.65 -20.54
N THR A 64 -6.59 19.92 -21.35
CA THR A 64 -7.98 19.61 -20.99
C THR A 64 -8.18 18.12 -20.70
N ALA A 65 -7.55 17.23 -21.48
CA ALA A 65 -7.61 15.79 -21.23
C ALA A 65 -6.92 15.37 -19.91
N LEU A 66 -5.93 16.14 -19.43
CA LEU A 66 -5.18 15.86 -18.21
C LEU A 66 -5.73 16.58 -16.97
N GLU A 67 -6.59 17.58 -17.11
CA GLU A 67 -7.17 18.36 -15.99
C GLU A 67 -7.74 17.50 -14.85
N PRO A 68 -8.39 16.34 -15.11
CA PRO A 68 -8.89 15.51 -14.03
C PRO A 68 -7.83 14.69 -13.28
N ALA A 69 -6.69 14.41 -13.92
CA ALA A 69 -5.72 13.45 -13.42
C ALA A 69 -5.12 13.85 -12.05
N PRO A 70 -4.76 15.12 -11.76
CA PRO A 70 -4.31 15.52 -10.43
C PRO A 70 -5.34 15.23 -9.34
N ALA A 71 -6.63 15.44 -9.60
CA ALA A 71 -7.68 15.17 -8.61
C ALA A 71 -7.79 13.68 -8.29
N VAL A 72 -7.76 12.81 -9.33
CA VAL A 72 -7.78 11.35 -9.17
C VAL A 72 -6.55 10.84 -8.40
N LEU A 73 -5.37 11.39 -8.69
CA LEU A 73 -4.13 11.01 -7.99
C LEU A 73 -4.15 11.42 -6.51
N ARG A 74 -4.68 12.61 -6.17
CA ARG A 74 -4.86 13.02 -4.77
C ARG A 74 -5.87 12.13 -4.04
N ALA A 75 -7.01 11.86 -4.65
CA ALA A 75 -8.02 10.94 -4.08
C ALA A 75 -7.43 9.53 -3.86
N THR A 76 -6.64 9.05 -4.81
CA THR A 76 -5.89 7.79 -4.67
C THR A 76 -4.93 7.84 -3.49
N ALA A 77 -4.14 8.91 -3.36
CA ALA A 77 -3.20 9.09 -2.26
C ALA A 77 -3.90 9.12 -0.89
N GLU A 78 -5.06 9.77 -0.79
CA GLU A 78 -5.87 9.82 0.43
C GLU A 78 -6.40 8.44 0.82
N ILE A 79 -6.92 7.66 -0.13
CA ILE A 79 -7.36 6.27 0.10
C ILE A 79 -6.20 5.42 0.61
N LEU A 80 -5.03 5.49 -0.06
CA LEU A 80 -3.85 4.71 0.32
C LEU A 80 -3.31 5.14 1.70
N THR A 81 -3.32 6.43 2.01
CA THR A 81 -2.88 6.94 3.33
C THR A 81 -3.80 6.43 4.44
N SER A 82 -5.13 6.48 4.22
CA SER A 82 -6.10 5.92 5.15
C SER A 82 -5.89 4.41 5.32
N TRP A 83 -5.69 3.67 4.23
CA TRP A 83 -5.42 2.24 4.27
C TRP A 83 -4.14 1.90 5.03
N ALA A 84 -3.05 2.64 4.82
CA ALA A 84 -1.81 2.47 5.57
C ALA A 84 -2.05 2.60 7.09
N GLY A 85 -2.88 3.57 7.51
CA GLY A 85 -3.30 3.72 8.90
C GLY A 85 -4.04 2.49 9.44
N THR A 86 -4.97 1.92 8.67
CA THR A 86 -5.68 0.69 9.01
C THR A 86 -4.72 -0.50 9.14
N VAL A 87 -3.76 -0.65 8.22
CA VAL A 87 -2.75 -1.72 8.27
C VAL A 87 -1.90 -1.58 9.54
N VAL A 88 -1.39 -0.39 9.87
CA VAL A 88 -0.61 -0.17 11.10
C VAL A 88 -1.41 -0.54 12.35
N ALA A 89 -2.68 -0.15 12.43
CA ALA A 89 -3.54 -0.50 13.55
C ALA A 89 -3.77 -2.02 13.64
N GLY A 90 -3.98 -2.67 12.49
CA GLY A 90 -4.11 -4.12 12.36
C GLY A 90 -2.87 -4.87 12.84
N THR A 91 -1.68 -4.50 12.35
CA THR A 91 -0.39 -5.09 12.74
C THR A 91 -0.15 -4.95 14.25
N ARG A 92 -0.39 -3.76 14.82
CA ARG A 92 -0.24 -3.57 16.28
C ARG A 92 -1.17 -4.47 17.08
N ARG A 93 -2.40 -4.67 16.61
CA ARG A 93 -3.37 -5.56 17.27
C ARG A 93 -2.98 -7.03 17.11
N ALA A 94 -2.46 -7.41 15.94
CA ALA A 94 -1.92 -8.74 15.68
C ALA A 94 -0.76 -9.06 16.64
N ASP A 95 0.20 -8.13 16.80
CA ASP A 95 1.33 -8.27 17.73
C ASP A 95 0.86 -8.48 19.18
N GLN A 96 -0.16 -7.74 19.61
CA GLN A 96 -0.72 -7.89 20.96
C GLN A 96 -1.35 -9.27 21.16
N LEU A 97 -2.15 -9.72 20.20
CA LEU A 97 -2.78 -11.04 20.23
C LEU A 97 -1.73 -12.16 20.21
N ASP A 98 -0.67 -12.02 19.41
CA ASP A 98 0.41 -12.99 19.32
C ASP A 98 1.18 -13.14 20.63
N ARG A 99 1.61 -12.04 21.25
CA ARG A 99 2.26 -12.08 22.57
C ARG A 99 1.37 -12.75 23.63
N ARG A 100 0.07 -12.46 23.58
CA ARG A 100 -0.92 -13.03 24.50
C ARG A 100 -1.09 -14.53 24.25
N ALA A 101 -1.17 -14.97 22.99
CA ALA A 101 -1.23 -16.37 22.61
C ALA A 101 0.04 -17.14 23.02
N VAL A 102 1.23 -16.57 22.82
CA VAL A 102 2.50 -17.17 23.30
C VAL A 102 2.47 -17.38 24.81
N THR A 103 2.00 -16.38 25.56
CA THR A 103 1.90 -16.44 27.02
C THR A 103 0.93 -17.52 27.46
N LEU A 104 -0.26 -17.57 26.86
CA LEU A 104 -1.30 -18.55 27.18
C LEU A 104 -0.88 -19.98 26.81
N ARG A 105 -0.16 -20.18 25.70
CA ARG A 105 0.38 -21.50 25.34
C ARG A 105 1.40 -22.01 26.37
N ARG A 106 2.25 -21.13 26.91
CA ARG A 106 3.17 -21.49 28.00
C ARG A 106 2.41 -21.82 29.29
N ALA A 107 1.41 -21.00 29.63
CA ALA A 107 0.56 -21.26 30.80
C ALA A 107 -0.22 -22.58 30.66
N LEU A 108 -0.64 -22.94 29.45
CA LEU A 108 -1.35 -24.20 29.19
C LEU A 108 -0.44 -25.41 29.44
N LEU A 109 0.83 -25.36 29.01
CA LEU A 109 1.82 -26.40 29.31
C LEU A 109 2.03 -26.54 30.83
N GLN A 110 2.21 -25.42 31.53
CA GLN A 110 2.37 -25.43 32.99
C GLN A 110 1.13 -25.97 33.72
N ALA A 111 -0.07 -25.62 33.24
CA ALA A 111 -1.32 -26.13 33.80
C ALA A 111 -1.50 -27.64 33.53
N ALA A 112 -1.05 -28.13 32.37
CA ALA A 112 -1.03 -29.56 32.07
C ALA A 112 -0.09 -30.33 33.01
N ASP A 113 1.14 -29.83 33.20
CA ASP A 113 2.10 -30.40 34.15
C ASP A 113 1.52 -30.45 35.58
N ALA A 114 0.81 -29.39 36.00
CA ALA A 114 0.16 -29.34 37.31
C ALA A 114 -0.96 -30.37 37.46
N VAL A 115 -1.71 -30.64 36.38
CA VAL A 115 -2.70 -31.72 36.35
C VAL A 115 -2.02 -33.08 36.50
N GLU A 116 -0.94 -33.36 35.77
CA GLU A 116 -0.19 -34.62 35.87
C GLU A 116 0.38 -34.86 37.27
N VAL A 117 0.93 -33.81 37.89
CA VAL A 117 1.39 -33.84 39.28
C VAL A 117 0.25 -34.13 40.25
N GLY A 118 -0.91 -33.49 40.05
CA GLY A 118 -2.11 -33.73 40.86
C GLY A 118 -2.65 -35.16 40.72
N GLU A 119 -2.64 -35.71 39.50
CA GLU A 119 -3.05 -37.10 39.24
C GLU A 119 -2.12 -38.10 39.93
N THR A 120 -0.81 -37.85 39.85
CA THR A 120 0.21 -38.61 40.57
C THR A 120 -0.02 -38.56 42.08
N ALA A 121 -0.25 -37.37 42.65
CA ALA A 121 -0.49 -37.20 44.08
C ALA A 121 -1.73 -37.95 44.57
N VAL A 122 -2.82 -37.95 43.80
CA VAL A 122 -4.03 -38.72 44.10
C VAL A 122 -3.76 -40.23 44.03
N GLN A 123 -2.98 -40.70 43.04
CA GLN A 123 -2.66 -42.13 42.87
C GLN A 123 -1.81 -42.69 44.02
N PHE A 124 -0.87 -41.91 44.55
CA PHE A 124 0.04 -42.33 45.62
C PHE A 124 -0.46 -41.98 47.03
N ALA A 125 -1.63 -41.35 47.18
CA ALA A 125 -2.22 -41.10 48.48
C ALA A 125 -2.68 -42.41 49.15
N THR A 126 -2.29 -42.63 50.41
CA THR A 126 -2.79 -43.76 51.20
C THR A 126 -4.22 -43.50 51.65
N GLY A 127 -5.20 -44.12 51.00
CA GLY A 127 -6.64 -43.91 51.25
C GLY A 127 -7.23 -42.72 50.49
N THR A 128 -8.50 -42.41 50.73
CA THR A 128 -9.19 -41.29 50.05
C THR A 128 -8.74 -39.95 50.63
N SER A 129 -7.77 -39.31 49.99
CA SER A 129 -7.32 -37.96 50.37
C SER A 129 -8.20 -36.89 49.71
N ALA A 130 -9.09 -36.27 50.49
CA ALA A 130 -9.97 -35.20 50.01
C ALA A 130 -9.19 -33.95 49.55
N THR A 131 -8.03 -33.66 50.17
CA THR A 131 -7.18 -32.52 49.78
C THR A 131 -6.53 -32.75 48.42
N ALA A 132 -5.94 -33.93 48.18
CA ALA A 132 -5.34 -34.25 46.89
C ALA A 132 -6.38 -34.24 45.74
N GLN A 133 -7.60 -34.70 46.02
CA GLN A 133 -8.71 -34.63 45.06
C GLN A 133 -9.13 -33.18 44.77
N ALA A 134 -9.17 -32.32 45.79
CA ALA A 134 -9.49 -30.91 45.62
C ALA A 134 -8.41 -30.17 44.82
N ASP A 135 -7.13 -30.43 45.09
CA ASP A 135 -6.00 -29.84 44.36
C ASP A 135 -6.01 -30.25 42.88
N LEU A 136 -6.27 -31.54 42.59
CA LEU A 136 -6.43 -32.03 41.22
C LEU A 136 -7.61 -31.36 40.52
N ALA A 137 -8.75 -31.22 41.19
CA ALA A 137 -9.92 -30.54 40.63
C ALA A 137 -9.62 -29.06 40.31
N ALA A 138 -8.88 -28.37 41.19
CA ALA A 138 -8.45 -26.99 40.96
C ALA A 138 -7.48 -26.89 39.78
N ALA A 139 -6.49 -27.80 39.67
CA ALA A 139 -5.57 -27.84 38.53
C ALA A 139 -6.30 -28.06 37.21
N LYS A 140 -7.27 -28.99 37.17
CA LYS A 140 -8.12 -29.24 35.99
C LYS A 140 -8.96 -28.02 35.63
N ALA A 141 -9.56 -27.35 36.61
CA ALA A 141 -10.33 -26.13 36.38
C ALA A 141 -9.46 -24.99 35.80
N HIS A 142 -8.24 -24.83 36.33
CA HIS A 142 -7.28 -23.84 35.82
C HIS A 142 -6.83 -24.14 34.39
N HIS A 143 -6.49 -25.41 34.08
CA HIS A 143 -6.15 -25.84 32.73
C HIS A 143 -7.28 -25.49 31.73
N GLU A 144 -8.53 -25.78 32.10
CA GLU A 144 -9.71 -25.45 31.30
C GLU A 144 -9.97 -23.96 31.13
N GLU A 145 -9.64 -23.15 32.13
CA GLU A 145 -9.70 -21.69 32.02
C GLU A 145 -8.66 -21.15 31.04
N VAL A 146 -7.40 -21.57 31.16
CA VAL A 146 -6.32 -21.15 30.26
C VAL A 146 -6.62 -21.56 28.82
N ARG A 147 -7.13 -22.78 28.61
CA ARG A 147 -7.55 -23.26 27.29
C ARG A 147 -8.62 -22.35 26.68
N ARG A 148 -9.69 -22.05 27.41
CA ARG A 148 -10.77 -21.16 26.95
C ARG A 148 -10.27 -19.76 26.61
N GLU A 149 -9.33 -19.22 27.39
CA GLU A 149 -8.77 -17.90 27.09
C GLU A 149 -7.88 -17.92 25.84
N LEU A 150 -7.12 -18.99 25.62
CA LEU A 150 -6.37 -19.18 24.37
C LEU A 150 -7.31 -19.23 23.17
N ASP A 151 -8.39 -20.00 23.25
CA ASP A 151 -9.39 -20.10 22.18
C ASP A 151 -10.00 -18.74 21.84
N ARG A 152 -10.36 -17.93 22.85
CA ARG A 152 -10.86 -16.56 22.65
C ARG A 152 -9.86 -15.67 21.93
N VAL A 153 -8.56 -15.76 22.26
CA VAL A 153 -7.51 -14.98 21.57
C VAL A 153 -7.39 -15.40 20.11
N LEU A 154 -7.48 -16.70 19.81
CA LEU A 154 -7.44 -17.21 18.44
C LEU A 154 -8.69 -16.77 17.65
N GLU A 155 -9.87 -16.80 18.25
CA GLU A 155 -11.10 -16.25 17.65
C GLU A 155 -10.98 -14.76 17.35
N GLN A 156 -10.44 -13.97 18.28
CA GLN A 156 -10.18 -12.54 18.06
C GLN A 156 -9.20 -12.30 16.90
N ALA A 157 -8.18 -13.14 16.76
CA ALA A 157 -7.24 -13.06 15.64
C ALA A 157 -7.92 -13.40 14.30
N ARG A 158 -8.82 -14.38 14.27
CA ARG A 158 -9.61 -14.72 13.05
C ARG A 158 -10.61 -13.63 12.68
N ALA A 159 -11.23 -12.99 13.67
CA ALA A 159 -12.08 -11.83 13.45
C ALA A 159 -11.29 -10.67 12.86
N LEU A 160 -10.05 -10.43 13.34
CA LEU A 160 -9.15 -9.43 12.79
C LEU A 160 -8.79 -9.72 11.33
N GLU A 161 -8.44 -10.95 10.99
CA GLU A 161 -8.17 -11.40 9.62
C GLU A 161 -9.36 -11.13 8.67
N THR A 162 -10.56 -11.47 9.13
CA THR A 162 -11.79 -11.28 8.35
C THR A 162 -12.06 -9.79 8.13
N ALA A 163 -11.94 -8.97 9.17
CA ALA A 163 -12.10 -7.53 9.07
C ALA A 163 -11.08 -6.91 8.12
N HIS A 164 -9.81 -7.29 8.23
CA HIS A 164 -8.75 -6.82 7.36
C HIS A 164 -9.03 -7.15 5.88
N ARG A 165 -9.48 -8.37 5.57
CA ARG A 165 -9.86 -8.75 4.20
C ARG A 165 -11.02 -7.91 3.66
N LEU A 166 -12.05 -7.68 4.48
CA LEU A 166 -13.18 -6.84 4.09
C LEU A 166 -12.75 -5.40 3.81
N ASP A 167 -11.88 -4.84 4.64
CA ASP A 167 -11.35 -3.50 4.44
C ASP A 167 -10.47 -3.42 3.18
N ALA A 168 -9.64 -4.42 2.93
CA ALA A 168 -8.84 -4.51 1.70
C ALA A 168 -9.73 -4.53 0.46
N SER A 169 -10.80 -5.35 0.44
CA SER A 169 -11.76 -5.38 -0.66
C SER A 169 -12.50 -4.04 -0.84
N ARG A 170 -12.82 -3.34 0.25
CA ARG A 170 -13.43 -1.99 0.18
C ARG A 170 -12.47 -0.97 -0.43
N VAL A 171 -11.20 -1.00 -0.02
CA VAL A 171 -10.15 -0.12 -0.59
C VAL A 171 -9.97 -0.40 -2.07
N GLU A 172 -9.88 -1.66 -2.46
CA GLU A 172 -9.79 -2.07 -3.86
C GLU A 172 -10.98 -1.57 -4.68
N HIS A 173 -12.20 -1.73 -4.17
CA HIS A 173 -13.41 -1.23 -4.83
C HIS A 173 -13.39 0.30 -5.00
N ARG A 174 -12.98 1.04 -3.96
CA ARG A 174 -12.84 2.51 -4.03
C ARG A 174 -11.80 2.95 -5.06
N LEU A 175 -10.65 2.27 -5.11
CA LEU A 175 -9.61 2.54 -6.11
C LEU A 175 -10.11 2.25 -7.54
N ARG A 176 -10.85 1.15 -7.72
CA ARG A 176 -11.46 0.82 -9.01
C ARG A 176 -12.49 1.87 -9.43
N ALA A 177 -13.32 2.36 -8.51
CA ALA A 177 -14.30 3.40 -8.80
C ALA A 177 -13.67 4.72 -9.23
N LEU A 178 -12.46 5.06 -8.76
CA LEU A 178 -11.71 6.23 -9.22
C LEU A 178 -11.21 6.09 -10.68
N GLY A 179 -11.01 4.85 -11.14
CA GLY A 179 -10.60 4.56 -12.52
C GLY A 179 -11.77 4.33 -13.48
N ASP A 180 -13.00 4.25 -12.96
CA ASP A 180 -14.19 3.96 -13.76
C ASP A 180 -14.67 5.25 -14.48
N PRO A 181 -14.85 5.25 -15.82
CA PRO A 181 -15.06 6.46 -16.62
C PRO A 181 -16.29 7.30 -16.26
N GLY A 182 -17.20 6.81 -15.42
CA GLY A 182 -18.49 7.44 -15.13
C GLY A 182 -18.67 8.00 -13.72
N ALA A 183 -17.72 7.84 -12.80
CA ALA A 183 -17.99 8.08 -11.37
C ALA A 183 -17.60 9.48 -10.84
N ALA A 184 -16.85 10.31 -11.58
CA ALA A 184 -16.41 11.61 -11.03
C ALA A 184 -16.19 12.76 -12.04
N LEU A 185 -16.43 12.57 -13.33
CA LEU A 185 -16.16 13.61 -14.35
C LEU A 185 -17.32 13.62 -15.32
N GLY A 186 -17.98 14.77 -15.44
CA GLY A 186 -19.23 14.94 -16.18
C GLY A 186 -19.20 14.33 -17.58
N GLU A 187 -20.36 13.82 -18.00
CA GLU A 187 -20.60 13.34 -19.36
C GLU A 187 -20.11 14.37 -20.39
N VAL A 188 -18.98 14.10 -21.03
CA VAL A 188 -18.67 14.66 -22.34
C VAL A 188 -19.29 13.72 -23.37
N PRO A 189 -20.13 14.20 -24.29
CA PRO A 189 -20.69 13.36 -25.34
C PRO A 189 -19.55 12.94 -26.28
N GLY A 190 -19.07 11.70 -26.13
CA GLY A 190 -17.97 11.17 -26.95
C GLY A 190 -17.19 10.02 -26.31
N GLY A 191 -17.89 8.90 -26.08
CA GLY A 191 -17.41 7.53 -25.81
C GLY A 191 -15.92 7.22 -25.59
N ALA A 192 -15.64 6.71 -24.38
CA ALA A 192 -14.72 5.64 -24.01
C ALA A 192 -13.18 5.85 -24.13
N ALA A 193 -12.49 5.35 -23.08
CA ALA A 193 -11.04 5.22 -22.88
C ALA A 193 -10.26 6.50 -22.50
N HIS A 194 -10.24 6.84 -21.21
CA HIS A 194 -9.37 7.90 -20.69
C HIS A 194 -8.15 7.42 -19.91
N LEU A 195 -8.17 6.26 -19.25
CA LEU A 195 -6.96 5.77 -18.58
C LEU A 195 -5.95 5.14 -19.55
N ASP A 196 -6.43 4.29 -20.48
CA ASP A 196 -5.63 3.84 -21.62
C ASP A 196 -5.29 5.00 -22.56
N GLY A 197 -6.20 5.97 -22.74
CA GLY A 197 -5.94 7.17 -23.54
C GLY A 197 -4.87 8.09 -22.94
N VAL A 198 -4.80 8.18 -21.60
CA VAL A 198 -3.76 8.95 -20.89
C VAL A 198 -2.43 8.20 -20.89
N THR A 199 -2.41 6.88 -20.67
CA THR A 199 -1.15 6.10 -20.74
C THR A 199 -0.61 6.01 -22.16
N ASP A 200 -1.47 5.82 -23.17
CA ASP A 200 -1.12 5.87 -24.58
C ASP A 200 -0.74 7.29 -25.01
N GLY A 201 -1.42 8.31 -24.47
CA GLY A 201 -1.04 9.72 -24.60
C GLY A 201 0.37 9.98 -24.08
N MET A 202 0.68 9.57 -22.86
CA MET A 202 2.02 9.70 -22.26
C MET A 202 3.08 8.88 -23.02
N ALA A 203 2.74 7.68 -23.50
CA ALA A 203 3.62 6.86 -24.33
C ALA A 203 3.93 7.55 -25.66
N ARG A 204 2.92 8.11 -26.33
CA ARG A 204 3.08 8.88 -27.57
C ARG A 204 3.87 10.17 -27.37
N PHE A 205 3.66 10.90 -26.27
CA PHE A 205 4.48 12.07 -25.92
C PHE A 205 5.94 11.69 -25.65
N SER A 206 6.19 10.54 -25.02
CA SER A 206 7.54 10.01 -24.80
C SER A 206 8.23 9.60 -26.12
N VAL A 207 7.47 9.01 -27.06
CA VAL A 207 7.97 8.68 -28.41
C VAL A 207 8.25 9.95 -29.21
N LEU A 208 7.34 10.93 -29.21
CA LEU A 208 7.54 12.24 -29.87
C LEU A 208 8.74 13.00 -29.27
N GLY A 209 8.93 12.96 -27.95
CA GLY A 209 10.10 13.53 -27.29
C GLY A 209 11.41 12.86 -27.73
N LYS A 210 11.41 11.53 -27.93
CA LYS A 210 12.56 10.79 -28.47
C LYS A 210 12.84 11.11 -29.93
N GLU A 211 11.80 11.23 -30.76
CA GLU A 211 11.97 11.58 -32.17
C GLU A 211 12.44 13.01 -32.37
N LEU A 212 11.96 13.96 -31.55
CA LEU A 212 12.44 15.33 -31.54
C LEU A 212 13.90 15.42 -31.06
N ALA A 213 14.27 14.67 -30.02
CA ALA A 213 15.66 14.59 -29.56
C ALA A 213 16.57 13.95 -30.62
N ALA A 214 16.10 12.93 -31.33
CA ALA A 214 16.83 12.27 -32.41
C ALA A 214 16.96 13.15 -33.67
N SER A 215 15.96 13.98 -33.98
CA SER A 215 16.02 14.92 -35.12
C SER A 215 16.95 16.10 -34.85
N LEU A 216 16.96 16.61 -33.61
CA LEU A 216 17.90 17.65 -33.17
C LEU A 216 19.35 17.14 -33.11
N ALA A 217 19.56 15.86 -32.76
CA ALA A 217 20.88 15.23 -32.78
C ALA A 217 21.42 14.93 -34.20
N ARG A 218 20.56 15.02 -35.24
CA ARG A 218 20.91 14.72 -36.64
C ARG A 218 21.17 15.97 -37.49
N ALA A 219 21.03 17.17 -36.92
CA ALA A 219 21.40 18.42 -37.58
C ALA A 219 22.93 18.55 -37.67
N PRO A 220 23.52 18.88 -38.83
CA PRO A 220 24.97 18.99 -38.98
C PRO A 220 25.47 20.29 -38.34
N GLY A 221 26.02 20.17 -37.13
CA GLY A 221 26.82 21.19 -36.46
C GLY A 221 28.20 20.63 -36.11
N PRO A 222 29.22 21.49 -35.88
CA PRO A 222 30.60 21.04 -35.69
C PRO A 222 30.71 20.10 -34.49
N ALA A 223 31.48 19.03 -34.68
CA ALA A 223 31.65 17.93 -33.74
C ALA A 223 32.06 18.42 -32.35
N VAL A 224 31.08 18.51 -31.45
CA VAL A 224 31.33 18.48 -30.01
C VAL A 224 31.47 17.01 -29.66
N THR A 225 32.65 16.62 -29.17
CA THR A 225 32.90 15.27 -28.67
C THR A 225 31.79 14.84 -27.70
N PRO A 226 31.17 13.67 -27.88
CA PRO A 226 30.08 13.24 -27.00
C PRO A 226 30.63 13.03 -25.59
N SER A 227 30.12 13.80 -24.63
CA SER A 227 30.22 13.40 -23.23
C SER A 227 29.34 12.18 -23.02
N SER A 228 29.93 11.18 -22.37
CA SER A 228 29.32 9.90 -22.04
C SER A 228 27.99 10.06 -21.27
N GLY A 229 26.87 9.94 -21.99
CA GLY A 229 25.56 9.48 -21.50
C GLY A 229 24.73 10.45 -20.64
N ALA A 230 23.46 10.62 -21.01
CA ALA A 230 22.44 11.36 -20.26
C ALA A 230 22.15 10.79 -18.84
N VAL A 231 22.73 9.64 -18.49
CA VAL A 231 22.69 9.07 -17.13
C VAL A 231 23.66 9.81 -16.18
N GLY A 232 24.75 10.39 -16.69
CA GLY A 232 25.72 11.14 -15.88
C GLY A 232 25.21 12.51 -15.42
N ALA A 233 24.38 13.19 -16.23
CA ALA A 233 23.84 14.51 -15.89
C ALA A 233 22.78 14.46 -14.77
N PHE A 234 22.00 13.37 -14.70
CA PHE A 234 21.01 13.17 -13.63
C PHE A 234 21.66 12.72 -12.31
N ALA A 235 22.72 11.89 -12.37
CA ALA A 235 23.48 11.50 -11.19
C ALA A 235 24.27 12.68 -10.58
N ALA A 236 24.85 13.56 -11.43
CA ALA A 236 25.52 14.78 -10.98
C ALA A 236 24.55 15.74 -10.27
N ALA A 237 23.34 15.94 -10.82
CA ALA A 237 22.32 16.79 -10.22
C ALA A 237 21.77 16.26 -8.88
N VAL A 238 21.77 14.94 -8.66
CA VAL A 238 21.36 14.32 -7.39
C VAL A 238 22.49 14.32 -6.34
N SER A 239 23.76 14.30 -6.77
CA SER A 239 24.90 14.31 -5.84
C SER A 239 25.35 15.70 -5.36
N GLN A 240 24.99 16.78 -6.06
CA GLN A 240 25.36 18.16 -5.68
C GLN A 240 24.26 18.93 -4.92
N GLY A 241 23.07 18.34 -4.69
CA GLY A 241 21.98 18.94 -3.91
C GLY A 241 22.09 18.73 -2.39
N GLY A 242 23.31 18.70 -1.85
CA GLY A 242 23.58 18.49 -0.44
C GLY A 242 24.57 19.53 0.11
N ARG A 243 24.09 20.75 0.32
CA ARG A 243 24.50 21.70 1.36
C ARG A 243 23.56 22.90 1.38
#